data_AF-A0A662HIC6-F1
#
_entry.id   AF-A0A662HIC6-F1
#
_cell.length_a   1.000
_cell.length_b   1.000
_cell.length_c   1.000
_cell.angle_alpha   90.00
_cell.angle_beta   90.00
_cell.angle_gamma   90.00
#
_symmetry.space_group_name_H-M   'P 1'
#
loop_
_entity.id
_entity.type
_entity.pdbx_description
1 polymer ?
#
loop_
_entity_poly.entity_id
_entity_poly.type
_entity_poly.pdbx_seq_one_letter_code
_entity_poly.pdbx_strand_id
1 'polypeptide(L)'
;MRKVFSTDGLFIVIESKDKEYSVTLSEVKNLGSPQSTPVLKIGSTLDLPTASHVEGVVFNVSIDNAPAMITFELDIRTNGGVPSEFWVGANLVNSSGMVVSTTPAVIIPGKSKKVLVYLVAEKNGMYTVWLSYNTGSIAEIGFKAKLLNIEPIDLSIFGYNKEWCVWEGKIEYK
;
A
#
# COMPACT_ATOMS: atom_id res chain seq x y z
N MET A 1 27.44 -2.44 -16.20
CA MET A 1 28.25 -1.76 -15.16
C MET A 1 27.86 -2.35 -13.80
N ARG A 2 28.81 -2.73 -12.93
CA ARG A 2 28.51 -3.28 -11.59
C ARG A 2 28.63 -2.16 -10.55
N LYS A 3 27.56 -1.87 -9.81
CA LYS A 3 27.59 -0.96 -8.65
C LYS A 3 27.20 -1.75 -7.39
N VAL A 4 27.93 -1.53 -6.31
CA VAL A 4 27.75 -2.20 -5.02
C VAL A 4 27.60 -1.12 -3.96
N PHE A 5 26.53 -1.21 -3.17
CA PHE A 5 26.29 -0.36 -2.01
C PHE A 5 26.16 -1.26 -0.79
N SER A 6 26.91 -0.98 0.28
CA SER A 6 26.95 -1.83 1.48
C SER A 6 26.99 -1.02 2.78
N THR A 7 26.19 -1.45 3.74
CA THR A 7 26.39 -1.24 5.19
C THR A 7 26.25 -2.59 5.89
N ASP A 8 26.62 -2.68 7.17
CA ASP A 8 26.61 -3.91 7.98
C ASP A 8 25.20 -4.55 8.06
N GLY A 9 24.83 -5.35 7.05
CA GLY A 9 23.59 -6.13 7.05
C GLY A 9 22.68 -6.02 5.81
N LEU A 10 23.01 -5.23 4.79
CA LEU A 10 22.21 -5.20 3.54
C LEU A 10 23.08 -5.16 2.30
N PHE A 11 22.80 -6.07 1.36
CA PHE A 11 23.45 -6.14 0.05
C PHE A 11 22.39 -6.01 -1.04
N ILE A 12 22.60 -5.08 -1.97
CA ILE A 12 21.82 -5.00 -3.21
C ILE A 12 22.80 -5.05 -4.38
N VAL A 13 22.64 -6.07 -5.23
CA VAL A 13 23.44 -6.27 -6.44
C VAL A 13 22.51 -6.14 -7.64
N ILE A 14 22.78 -5.16 -8.50
CA ILE A 14 22.01 -4.94 -9.73
C ILE A 14 22.95 -5.17 -10.89
N GLU A 15 22.65 -6.19 -11.69
CA GLU A 15 23.32 -6.44 -12.96
C GLU A 15 22.38 -6.11 -14.11
N SER A 16 22.78 -5.15 -14.93
CA SER A 16 22.12 -4.81 -16.19
C SER A 16 23.18 -4.58 -17.26
N LYS A 17 22.99 -5.22 -18.41
CA LYS A 17 23.87 -5.06 -19.58
C LYS A 17 23.48 -3.86 -20.44
N ASP A 18 22.20 -3.49 -20.48
CA ASP A 18 21.65 -2.62 -21.53
C ASP A 18 20.74 -1.46 -21.05
N LYS A 19 20.52 -1.28 -19.75
CA LYS A 19 19.64 -0.21 -19.21
C LYS A 19 20.20 0.45 -17.95
N GLU A 20 20.03 1.76 -17.84
CA GLU A 20 20.27 2.53 -16.61
C GLU A 20 19.06 2.44 -15.69
N TYR A 21 19.29 2.00 -14.46
CA TYR A 21 18.29 2.02 -13.39
C TYR A 21 18.83 2.89 -12.26
N SER A 22 17.98 3.77 -11.72
CA SER A 22 18.25 4.43 -10.45
C SER A 22 17.62 3.61 -9.33
N VAL A 23 18.42 3.20 -8.35
CA VAL A 23 17.91 2.62 -7.11
C VAL A 23 18.23 3.59 -5.99
N THR A 24 17.17 4.21 -5.46
CA THR A 24 17.26 5.11 -4.33
C THR A 24 16.94 4.34 -3.07
N LEU A 25 17.96 4.06 -2.26
CA LEU A 25 17.80 3.53 -0.92
C LEU A 25 17.68 4.71 0.04
N SER A 26 16.46 4.97 0.51
CA SER A 26 16.23 5.91 1.60
C SER A 26 16.05 5.13 2.88
N GLU A 27 16.82 5.46 3.92
CA GLU A 27 16.49 5.00 5.27
C GLU A 27 15.20 5.70 5.70
N VAL A 28 14.07 5.06 5.39
CA VAL A 28 12.83 5.44 6.05
C VAL A 28 12.85 4.74 7.39
N LYS A 29 13.21 5.48 8.44
CA LYS A 29 13.13 4.96 9.80
C LYS A 29 11.75 4.33 9.96
N ASN A 30 11.75 3.07 10.41
CA ASN A 30 10.57 2.41 10.96
C ASN A 30 9.49 1.90 9.98
N LEU A 31 9.70 1.91 8.65
CA LEU A 31 8.78 1.24 7.72
C LEU A 31 8.96 -0.29 7.81
N GLY A 32 7.91 -1.00 8.23
CA GLY A 32 7.83 -2.47 8.12
C GLY A 32 8.06 -3.27 9.41
N SER A 33 8.56 -2.68 10.50
CA SER A 33 8.56 -3.33 11.81
C SER A 33 7.23 -3.04 12.53
N PRO A 34 6.42 -4.04 12.92
CA PRO A 34 5.13 -3.82 13.58
C PRO A 34 5.19 -2.90 14.81
N GLN A 35 6.35 -2.84 15.49
CA GLN A 35 6.58 -2.00 16.68
C GLN A 35 6.88 -0.53 16.35
N SER A 36 7.28 -0.23 15.11
CA SER A 36 7.74 1.10 14.70
C SER A 36 6.93 1.68 13.53
N THR A 37 6.18 0.83 12.85
CA THR A 37 5.23 1.16 11.78
C THR A 37 4.24 2.22 12.28
N PRO A 38 4.06 3.35 11.56
CA PRO A 38 3.19 4.42 12.01
C PRO A 38 1.75 3.94 12.13
N VAL A 39 1.07 4.32 13.22
CA VAL A 39 -0.37 4.10 13.37
C VAL A 39 -1.10 5.25 12.69
N LEU A 40 -1.81 4.95 11.60
CA LEU A 40 -2.61 5.93 10.88
C LEU A 40 -3.97 6.07 11.59
N LYS A 41 -4.21 7.23 12.20
CA LYS A 41 -5.48 7.55 12.85
C LYS A 41 -6.42 8.27 11.88
N ILE A 42 -7.72 8.20 12.13
CA ILE A 42 -8.72 8.96 11.37
C ILE A 42 -8.35 10.45 11.40
N GLY A 43 -8.37 11.10 10.24
CA GLY A 43 -7.98 12.51 10.07
C GLY A 43 -6.47 12.76 9.99
N SER A 44 -5.64 11.75 10.24
CA SER A 44 -4.19 11.83 9.99
C SER A 44 -3.86 11.48 8.54
N THR A 45 -2.70 11.95 8.09
CA THR A 45 -2.19 11.65 6.75
C THR A 45 -0.76 11.14 6.79
N LEU A 46 -0.42 10.24 5.89
CA LEU A 46 0.92 9.70 5.71
C LEU A 46 1.40 9.98 4.30
N ASP A 47 2.59 10.58 4.20
CA ASP A 47 3.25 10.78 2.92
C ASP A 47 3.93 9.47 2.49
N LEU A 48 3.45 8.87 1.40
CA LEU A 48 4.02 7.66 0.83
C LEU A 48 5.16 7.98 -0.15
N PRO A 49 6.13 7.05 -0.35
CA PRO A 49 7.24 7.24 -1.28
C PRO A 49 6.79 7.60 -2.70
N THR A 50 7.58 8.40 -3.41
CA THR A 50 7.39 8.64 -4.84
C THR A 50 8.40 7.81 -5.62
N ALA A 51 7.92 6.85 -6.41
CA ALA A 51 8.76 6.02 -7.28
C ALA A 51 7.91 5.41 -8.41
N SER A 52 8.55 4.83 -9.42
CA SER A 52 7.85 4.09 -10.47
C SER A 52 7.29 2.75 -10.00
N HIS A 53 7.88 2.17 -8.95
CA HIS A 53 7.48 0.91 -8.37
C HIS A 53 7.71 0.94 -6.86
N VAL A 54 6.66 0.68 -6.09
CA VAL A 54 6.67 0.64 -4.63
C VAL A 54 5.94 -0.61 -4.19
N GLU A 55 6.60 -1.41 -3.36
CA GLU A 55 6.05 -2.62 -2.77
C GLU A 55 6.19 -2.54 -1.25
N GLY A 56 5.14 -2.94 -0.53
CA GLY A 56 5.21 -3.14 0.91
C GLY A 56 5.37 -1.84 1.72
N VAL A 57 4.64 -0.78 1.36
CA VAL A 57 4.46 0.35 2.28
C VAL A 57 3.60 -0.12 3.45
N VAL A 58 4.14 -0.02 4.66
CA VAL A 58 3.52 -0.57 5.87
C VAL A 58 3.07 0.55 6.80
N PHE A 59 1.79 0.54 7.19
CA PHE A 59 1.25 1.35 8.29
C PHE A 59 0.19 0.56 9.07
N ASN A 60 -0.03 0.91 10.33
CA ASN A 60 -0.95 0.19 11.22
C ASN A 60 -2.28 0.94 11.37
N VAL A 61 -3.36 0.19 11.59
CA VAL A 61 -4.70 0.71 11.91
C VAL A 61 -5.33 -0.08 13.07
N SER A 62 -6.00 0.62 13.98
CA SER A 62 -6.72 0.03 15.11
C SER A 62 -8.19 -0.13 14.78
N ILE A 63 -8.73 -1.33 14.98
CA ILE A 63 -10.13 -1.66 14.79
C ILE A 63 -10.75 -1.99 16.14
N ASP A 64 -11.56 -1.07 16.66
CA ASP A 64 -12.17 -1.22 17.99
C ASP A 64 -13.50 -1.98 17.93
N ASN A 65 -14.23 -1.86 16.82
CA ASN A 65 -15.51 -2.52 16.58
C ASN A 65 -15.46 -3.21 15.22
N ALA A 66 -15.70 -4.51 15.18
CA ALA A 66 -15.72 -5.33 13.99
C ALA A 66 -16.98 -6.22 13.96
N PRO A 67 -17.41 -6.72 12.79
CA PRO A 67 -16.81 -6.52 11.48
C PRO A 67 -16.84 -5.07 11.02
N ALA A 68 -15.74 -4.61 10.42
CA ALA A 68 -15.58 -3.23 9.97
C ALA A 68 -14.98 -3.13 8.57
N MET A 69 -15.41 -2.10 7.86
CA MET A 69 -14.79 -1.63 6.64
C MET A 69 -13.81 -0.50 6.99
N ILE A 70 -12.63 -0.57 6.40
CA ILE A 70 -11.55 0.40 6.54
C ILE A 70 -11.41 1.11 5.20
N THR A 71 -11.61 2.42 5.16
CA THR A 71 -11.49 3.20 3.91
C THR A 71 -10.27 4.11 3.95
N PHE A 72 -9.39 3.93 2.98
CA PHE A 72 -8.28 4.85 2.71
C PHE A 72 -8.58 5.72 1.50
N GLU A 73 -8.17 6.98 1.56
CA GLU A 73 -8.05 7.86 0.41
C GLU A 73 -6.57 8.05 0.10
N LEU A 74 -6.21 7.85 -1.16
CA LEU A 74 -4.89 8.13 -1.70
C LEU A 74 -5.01 9.33 -2.63
N ASP A 75 -4.50 10.47 -2.19
CA ASP A 75 -4.35 11.66 -3.04
C ASP A 75 -3.05 11.53 -3.84
N ILE A 76 -3.15 11.60 -5.17
CA ILE A 76 -2.03 11.36 -6.08
C ILE A 76 -1.04 12.53 -6.05
N ARG A 77 0.25 12.18 -6.04
CA ARG A 77 1.38 13.12 -6.15
C ARG A 77 2.34 12.62 -7.22
N THR A 78 2.61 13.44 -8.22
CA THR A 78 3.54 13.11 -9.31
C THR A 78 4.72 14.07 -9.28
N ASN A 79 5.93 13.54 -9.44
CA ASN A 79 7.11 14.36 -9.68
C ASN A 79 7.40 14.38 -11.19
N GLY A 80 7.02 15.48 -11.85
CA GLY A 80 7.20 15.63 -13.29
C GLY A 80 6.04 15.06 -14.12
N GLY A 81 6.34 14.09 -14.99
CA GLY A 81 5.37 13.54 -15.96
C GLY A 81 4.32 12.64 -15.30
N VAL A 82 3.05 12.88 -15.61
CA VAL A 82 1.94 12.02 -15.16
C VAL A 82 1.98 10.71 -15.95
N PRO A 83 2.04 9.53 -15.30
CA PRO A 83 1.97 8.26 -16.01
C PRO A 83 0.65 8.13 -16.77
N SER A 84 0.58 7.34 -17.84
CA SER A 84 -0.69 7.09 -18.53
C SER A 84 -1.67 6.32 -17.64
N GLU A 85 -1.14 5.38 -16.86
CA GLU A 85 -1.85 4.55 -15.90
C GLU A 85 -0.91 4.07 -14.80
N PHE A 86 -1.48 3.60 -13.70
CA PHE A 86 -0.73 3.00 -12.60
C PHE A 86 -1.59 1.93 -11.92
N TRP A 87 -0.93 0.95 -11.32
CA TRP A 87 -1.53 -0.08 -10.49
C TRP A 87 -1.50 0.34 -9.02
N VAL A 88 -2.55 -0.05 -8.29
CA VAL A 88 -2.59 -0.04 -6.82
C VAL A 88 -3.11 -1.39 -6.32
N GLY A 89 -2.54 -1.87 -5.22
CA GLY A 89 -3.03 -3.01 -4.46
C GLY A 89 -2.78 -2.84 -2.97
N ALA A 90 -3.64 -3.42 -2.14
CA ALA A 90 -3.52 -3.37 -0.69
C ALA A 90 -3.88 -4.72 -0.04
N ASN A 91 -3.15 -5.05 1.02
CA ASN A 91 -3.45 -6.17 1.91
C ASN A 91 -3.66 -5.67 3.34
N LEU A 92 -4.60 -6.29 4.04
CA LEU A 92 -4.78 -6.15 5.48
C LEU A 92 -4.24 -7.40 6.16
N VAL A 93 -3.26 -7.22 7.04
CA VAL A 93 -2.56 -8.29 7.76
C VAL A 93 -2.89 -8.20 9.24
N ASN A 94 -3.29 -9.31 9.84
CA ASN A 94 -3.60 -9.37 11.27
C ASN A 94 -2.34 -9.55 12.13
N SER A 95 -2.50 -9.53 13.45
CA SER A 95 -1.38 -9.69 14.39
C SER A 95 -0.66 -11.05 14.33
N SER A 96 -1.27 -12.07 13.74
CA SER A 96 -0.61 -13.36 13.46
C SER A 96 0.19 -13.39 12.16
N GLY A 97 0.26 -12.27 11.43
CA GLY A 97 0.96 -12.17 10.15
C GLY A 97 0.19 -12.75 8.97
N MET A 98 -1.11 -13.03 9.13
CA MET A 98 -1.95 -13.56 8.05
C MET A 98 -2.65 -12.41 7.32
N VAL A 99 -2.66 -12.47 6.00
CA VAL A 99 -3.54 -11.62 5.18
C VAL A 99 -4.98 -12.04 5.47
N VAL A 100 -5.83 -11.10 5.83
CA VAL A 100 -7.27 -11.34 6.12
C VAL A 100 -8.18 -10.61 5.13
N SER A 101 -7.67 -9.59 4.46
CA SER A 101 -8.36 -8.91 3.37
C SER A 101 -7.35 -8.45 2.33
N THR A 102 -7.71 -8.54 1.05
CA THR A 102 -6.85 -8.15 -0.07
C THR A 102 -7.67 -7.53 -1.18
N THR A 103 -7.15 -6.49 -1.83
CA THR A 103 -7.79 -5.91 -3.02
C THR A 103 -7.27 -6.57 -4.28
N PRO A 104 -8.09 -6.72 -5.34
CA PRO A 104 -7.54 -7.03 -6.65
C PRO A 104 -6.58 -5.92 -7.11
N ALA A 105 -5.61 -6.30 -7.92
CA ALA A 105 -4.75 -5.35 -8.61
C ALA A 105 -5.58 -4.54 -9.63
N VAL A 106 -5.74 -3.24 -9.42
CA VAL A 106 -6.54 -2.38 -10.32
C VAL A 106 -5.63 -1.43 -11.08
N ILE A 107 -5.81 -1.38 -12.41
CA ILE A 107 -5.17 -0.41 -13.30
C ILE A 107 -6.01 0.88 -13.29
N ILE A 108 -5.38 1.98 -12.89
CA ILE A 108 -6.01 3.28 -12.67
C ILE A 108 -5.45 4.27 -13.70
N PRO A 109 -6.30 5.01 -14.45
CA PRO A 109 -5.84 6.04 -15.35
C PRO A 109 -5.04 7.11 -14.60
N GLY A 110 -3.89 7.55 -15.12
CA GLY A 110 -3.03 8.51 -14.45
C GLY A 110 -3.63 9.91 -14.28
N LYS A 111 -4.70 10.22 -15.04
CA LYS A 111 -5.51 11.44 -14.87
C LYS A 111 -6.44 11.42 -13.65
N SER A 112 -6.60 10.27 -13.00
CA SER A 112 -7.37 10.17 -11.75
C SER A 112 -6.73 11.08 -10.72
N LYS A 113 -7.52 11.69 -9.85
CA LYS A 113 -7.02 12.55 -8.78
C LYS A 113 -7.02 11.84 -7.44
N LYS A 114 -7.90 10.85 -7.29
CA LYS A 114 -8.17 10.17 -6.04
C LYS A 114 -8.39 8.69 -6.25
N VAL A 115 -7.87 7.91 -5.32
CA VAL A 115 -8.11 6.47 -5.23
C VAL A 115 -8.64 6.16 -3.83
N LEU A 116 -9.74 5.42 -3.76
CA LEU A 116 -10.31 4.91 -2.52
C LEU A 116 -10.01 3.41 -2.43
N VAL A 117 -9.47 2.99 -1.29
CA VAL A 117 -9.14 1.59 -1.01
C VAL A 117 -9.99 1.14 0.17
N TYR A 118 -10.70 0.03 0.00
CA TYR A 118 -11.58 -0.57 0.99
C TYR A 118 -11.03 -1.93 1.38
N LEU A 119 -10.74 -2.10 2.68
CA LEU A 119 -10.32 -3.37 3.27
C LEU A 119 -11.29 -3.74 4.39
N VAL A 120 -11.35 -5.03 4.71
CA VAL A 120 -12.33 -5.56 5.67
C VAL A 120 -11.62 -6.26 6.83
N ALA A 121 -12.03 -5.93 8.05
CA ALA A 121 -11.60 -6.60 9.26
C ALA A 121 -12.79 -7.33 9.90
N GLU A 122 -12.72 -8.65 10.01
CA GLU A 122 -13.76 -9.46 10.67
C GLU A 122 -13.71 -9.32 12.20
N LYS A 123 -12.53 -9.04 12.76
CA LYS A 123 -12.29 -9.02 14.22
C LYS A 123 -11.70 -7.68 14.66
N ASN A 124 -11.87 -7.38 15.94
CA ASN A 124 -11.23 -6.24 16.57
C ASN A 124 -9.72 -6.51 16.69
N GLY A 125 -8.92 -5.45 16.67
CA GLY A 125 -7.49 -5.54 16.91
C GLY A 125 -6.66 -4.56 16.09
N MET A 126 -5.35 -4.73 16.20
CA MET A 126 -4.38 -4.00 15.38
C MET A 126 -4.12 -4.77 14.09
N TYR A 127 -4.20 -4.04 12.99
CA TYR A 127 -3.90 -4.58 11.67
C TYR A 127 -2.82 -3.75 11.00
N THR A 128 -2.06 -4.42 10.15
CA THR A 128 -1.03 -3.82 9.33
C THR A 128 -1.51 -3.78 7.89
N VAL A 129 -1.49 -2.60 7.28
CA VAL A 129 -1.80 -2.42 5.87
C VAL A 129 -0.52 -2.50 5.08
N TRP A 130 -0.49 -3.35 4.06
CA TRP A 130 0.58 -3.39 3.06
C TRP A 130 0.03 -2.81 1.77
N LEU A 131 0.50 -1.62 1.40
CA LEU A 131 0.13 -0.94 0.16
C LEU A 131 1.26 -1.03 -0.85
N SER A 132 0.89 -1.31 -2.10
CA SER A 132 1.81 -1.37 -3.23
C SER A 132 1.24 -0.64 -4.45
N TYR A 133 2.12 -0.06 -5.27
CA TYR A 133 1.75 0.67 -6.48
C TYR A 133 2.88 0.73 -7.51
N ASN A 134 2.54 0.80 -8.79
CA ASN A 134 3.48 0.68 -9.90
C ASN A 134 2.94 1.38 -11.15
N THR A 135 3.76 2.15 -11.85
CA THR A 135 3.35 2.84 -13.08
C THR A 135 3.62 2.03 -14.35
N GLY A 136 4.31 0.90 -14.26
CA GLY A 136 4.74 0.09 -15.42
C GLY A 136 5.72 0.82 -16.34
N SER A 137 6.24 1.98 -15.93
CA SER A 137 7.09 2.86 -16.72
C SER A 137 8.17 3.51 -15.86
N ILE A 138 8.94 4.45 -16.41
CA ILE A 138 9.90 5.26 -15.64
C ILE A 138 9.24 6.43 -14.90
N ALA A 139 7.96 6.73 -15.17
CA ALA A 139 7.25 7.80 -14.49
C ALA A 139 7.02 7.44 -13.02
N GLU A 140 7.23 8.40 -12.13
CA GLU A 140 7.09 8.18 -10.69
C GLU A 140 5.74 8.67 -10.18
N ILE A 141 5.17 7.90 -9.26
CA ILE A 141 3.96 8.27 -8.53
C ILE A 141 4.19 8.08 -7.04
N GLY A 142 3.62 8.97 -6.25
CA GLY A 142 3.47 8.81 -4.81
C GLY A 142 2.06 9.20 -4.39
N PHE A 143 1.76 8.98 -3.12
CA PHE A 143 0.44 9.28 -2.59
C PHE A 143 0.54 9.95 -1.24
N LYS A 144 -0.44 10.79 -0.92
CA LYS A 144 -0.75 11.14 0.45
C LYS A 144 -1.91 10.24 0.89
N ALA A 145 -1.61 9.29 1.77
CA ALA A 145 -2.61 8.34 2.28
C ALA A 145 -3.33 8.94 3.49
N LYS A 146 -4.64 8.80 3.52
CA LYS A 146 -5.50 9.26 4.61
C LYS A 146 -6.45 8.14 5.01
N LEU A 147 -6.50 7.83 6.30
CA LEU A 147 -7.57 6.99 6.84
C LEU A 147 -8.84 7.85 6.94
N LEU A 148 -9.82 7.58 6.08
CA LEU A 148 -11.07 8.34 6.01
C LEU A 148 -12.03 7.91 7.12
N ASN A 149 -12.34 6.62 7.19
CA ASN A 149 -13.24 6.06 8.19
C ASN A 149 -12.87 4.61 8.52
N ILE A 150 -13.36 4.18 9.67
CA ILE A 150 -13.51 2.78 10.05
C ILE A 150 -14.96 2.67 10.54
N GLU A 151 -15.78 1.90 9.84
CA GLU A 151 -17.21 1.81 10.14
C GLU A 151 -17.68 0.36 10.23
N PRO A 152 -18.62 0.05 11.15
CA PRO A 152 -19.25 -1.26 11.19
C PRO A 152 -19.90 -1.61 9.85
N ILE A 153 -19.79 -2.88 9.46
CA ILE A 153 -20.28 -3.34 8.16
C ILE A 153 -20.94 -4.71 8.28
N ASP A 154 -21.87 -5.02 7.38
CA ASP A 154 -22.23 -6.42 7.11
C ASP A 154 -21.22 -7.00 6.12
N LEU A 155 -20.53 -8.08 6.49
CA LEU A 155 -19.54 -8.75 5.65
C LEU A 155 -20.16 -9.33 4.36
N SER A 156 -21.48 -9.55 4.32
CA SER A 156 -22.18 -10.12 3.17
C SER A 156 -22.06 -9.28 1.90
N ILE A 157 -21.70 -7.99 2.01
CA ILE A 157 -21.51 -7.09 0.87
C ILE A 157 -20.16 -7.28 0.17
N PHE A 158 -19.24 -8.04 0.77
CA PHE A 158 -17.92 -8.33 0.23
C PHE A 158 -17.79 -9.81 -0.17
N GLY A 159 -17.00 -10.06 -1.21
CA GLY A 159 -16.61 -11.42 -1.59
C GLY A 159 -15.70 -12.05 -0.54
N TYR A 160 -15.80 -13.36 -0.36
CA TYR A 160 -14.84 -14.14 0.43
C TYR A 160 -14.19 -15.21 -0.43
N ASN A 161 -12.88 -15.11 -0.59
CA ASN A 161 -12.11 -16.10 -1.29
C ASN A 161 -11.79 -17.26 -0.34
N LYS A 162 -12.50 -18.38 -0.52
CA LYS A 162 -12.37 -19.59 0.32
C LYS A 162 -11.05 -20.34 0.14
N GLU A 163 -10.41 -20.23 -1.01
CA GLU A 163 -9.13 -20.91 -1.27
C GLU A 163 -8.01 -20.25 -0.47
N TRP A 164 -8.02 -18.92 -0.40
CA TRP A 164 -7.00 -18.12 0.26
C TRP A 164 -7.38 -17.71 1.69
N CYS A 165 -8.63 -17.97 2.09
CA CYS A 165 -9.21 -17.55 3.36
C CYS A 165 -9.13 -16.02 3.61
N VAL A 166 -9.46 -15.23 2.59
CA VAL A 166 -9.37 -13.76 2.63
C VAL A 166 -10.64 -13.08 2.15
N TRP A 167 -10.97 -11.94 2.76
CA TRP A 167 -12.03 -11.04 2.29
C TRP A 167 -11.54 -10.20 1.12
N GLU A 168 -12.34 -10.13 0.05
CA GLU A 168 -12.03 -9.34 -1.14
C GLU A 168 -12.36 -7.88 -0.87
N GLY A 169 -11.33 -7.05 -0.74
CA GLY A 169 -11.45 -5.61 -0.69
C GLY A 169 -11.74 -5.00 -2.06
N LYS A 170 -11.87 -3.68 -2.11
CA LYS A 170 -12.22 -2.93 -3.32
C LYS A 170 -11.28 -1.75 -3.53
N ILE A 171 -11.06 -1.39 -4.78
CA ILE A 171 -10.45 -0.11 -5.17
C ILE A 171 -11.43 0.65 -6.07
N GLU A 172 -11.64 1.94 -5.78
CA GLU A 172 -12.36 2.88 -6.63
C GLU A 172 -11.46 4.06 -6.99
N TYR A 173 -11.69 4.71 -8.12
CA TYR A 173 -10.93 5.89 -8.53
C TYR A 173 -11.82 6.92 -9.23
N LYS A 174 -11.44 8.20 -9.12
CA LYS A 174 -12.12 9.36 -9.73
C LYS A 174 -11.11 10.32 -10.36
#